data_AF-A0A1N6SSD4-F1
#
_entry.id   AF-A0A1N6SSD4-F1
#
_cell.length_a   1.000
_cell.length_b   1.000
_cell.length_c   1.000
_cell.angle_alpha   90.00
_cell.angle_beta   90.00
_cell.angle_gamma   90.00
#
_symmetry.space_group_name_H-M   'P 1'
#
loop_
_entity.id
_entity.type
_entity.pdbx_description
1 polymer ?
#
loop_
_entity_poly.entity_id
_entity_poly.type
_entity_poly.pdbx_seq_one_letter_code
_entity_poly.pdbx_strand_id
1 'polypeptide(L)'
;MFFKSKYIIEFSKPKEEILNDIDKNLSKKFFDWNKCFAGKVSENSFDIKFSYDKMSPYFKGKFVAKEDKPETIGLTVYHGFFSIFGNIFGTIVMLIFAIVLFQQENYFWIAAIIIYILIVLSSRVRVNNAKDNFFEYLKKLDTYSKIIPGKK
;
A
#
# COMPACT_ATOMS: atom_id res chain seq x y z
N MET A 1 -4.98 -14.96 -3.53
CA MET A 1 -4.33 -14.19 -4.62
C MET A 1 -4.76 -12.71 -4.69
N PHE A 2 -5.67 -12.22 -3.83
CA PHE A 2 -6.28 -10.87 -3.90
C PHE A 2 -5.57 -9.73 -3.16
N PHE A 3 -4.49 -10.00 -2.42
CA PHE A 3 -3.97 -9.07 -1.39
C PHE A 3 -2.56 -8.54 -1.63
N LYS A 4 -1.97 -8.86 -2.78
CA LYS A 4 -0.66 -8.34 -3.18
C LYS A 4 -0.69 -7.92 -4.65
N SER A 5 -0.07 -6.79 -4.94
CA SER A 5 0.15 -6.30 -6.30
C SER A 5 1.65 -6.32 -6.58
N LYS A 6 2.05 -6.86 -7.72
CA LYS A 6 3.46 -6.90 -8.14
C LYS A 6 3.70 -5.82 -9.19
N TYR A 7 4.84 -5.16 -9.09
CA TYR A 7 5.32 -4.15 -10.01
C TYR A 7 6.80 -4.39 -10.29
N ILE A 8 7.23 -4.02 -11.48
CA ILE A 8 8.63 -3.92 -11.85
C ILE A 8 8.94 -2.44 -11.95
N ILE A 9 10.00 -2.00 -11.28
CA ILE A 9 10.48 -0.63 -11.37
C ILE A 9 11.87 -0.67 -12.01
N GLU A 10 12.05 0.06 -13.09
CA GLU A 10 13.34 0.23 -13.74
C GLU A 10 13.89 1.59 -13.31
N PHE A 11 15.02 1.59 -12.61
CA PHE A 11 15.72 2.82 -12.22
C PHE A 11 16.80 3.14 -13.25
N SER A 12 16.99 4.42 -13.52
CA SER A 12 18.12 4.97 -14.27
C SER A 12 19.37 5.12 -13.39
N LYS A 13 19.18 5.21 -12.07
CA LYS A 13 20.23 5.34 -11.05
C LYS A 13 20.66 3.98 -10.49
N PRO A 14 21.90 3.87 -9.95
CA PRO A 14 22.39 2.65 -9.32
C PRO A 14 21.67 2.34 -8.00
N LYS A 15 21.59 1.04 -7.68
CA LYS A 15 20.89 0.48 -6.51
C LYS A 15 21.38 1.08 -5.21
N GLU A 16 22.68 1.33 -5.11
CA GLU A 16 23.31 1.85 -3.90
C GLU A 16 22.82 3.25 -3.60
N GLU A 17 22.65 4.08 -4.63
CA GLU A 17 22.10 5.43 -4.49
C GLU A 17 20.63 5.36 -4.05
N ILE A 18 19.82 4.54 -4.74
CA ILE A 18 18.38 4.38 -4.41
C ILE A 18 18.18 3.83 -3.00
N LEU A 19 18.92 2.80 -2.60
CA LEU A 19 18.80 2.18 -1.28
C LEU A 19 19.30 3.11 -0.19
N ASN A 20 20.41 3.83 -0.41
CA ASN A 20 20.92 4.82 0.55
C ASN A 20 19.95 5.98 0.73
N ASP A 21 19.32 6.46 -0.33
CA ASP A 21 18.30 7.50 -0.24
C ASP A 21 17.05 7.00 0.49
N ILE A 22 16.60 5.77 0.25
CA ILE A 22 15.50 5.18 1.02
C ILE A 22 15.86 5.09 2.49
N ASP A 23 17.05 4.59 2.82
CA ASP A 23 17.53 4.41 4.20
C ASP A 23 17.66 5.75 4.94
N LYS A 24 18.30 6.74 4.31
CA LYS A 24 18.46 8.10 4.86
C LYS A 24 17.15 8.82 5.11
N ASN A 25 16.09 8.46 4.38
CA ASN A 25 14.77 9.05 4.53
C ASN A 25 13.83 8.19 5.38
N LEU A 26 14.27 7.04 5.90
CA LEU A 26 13.53 6.33 6.94
C LEU A 26 13.33 7.24 8.15
N SER A 27 12.12 7.24 8.70
CA SER A 27 11.71 8.05 9.85
C SER A 27 11.78 9.58 9.66
N LYS A 28 12.25 10.09 8.52
CA LYS A 28 12.14 11.51 8.17
C LYS A 28 10.77 11.81 7.55
N LYS A 29 10.28 13.03 7.77
CA LYS A 29 9.11 13.53 7.04
C LYS A 29 9.48 13.64 5.57
N PHE A 30 8.69 12.99 4.72
CA PHE A 30 8.85 13.12 3.27
C PHE A 30 8.10 14.36 2.80
N PHE A 31 8.80 15.34 2.22
CA PHE A 31 8.18 16.55 1.65
C PHE A 31 7.29 17.30 2.67
N ASP A 32 6.40 18.18 2.21
CA ASP A 32 5.35 18.81 3.03
C ASP A 32 4.30 17.80 3.57
N TRP A 33 4.54 16.49 3.47
CA TRP A 33 3.65 15.48 4.02
C TRP A 33 4.08 15.11 5.43
N ASN A 34 3.14 15.16 6.37
CA ASN A 34 3.32 14.69 7.76
C ASN A 34 3.44 13.15 7.87
N LYS A 35 3.94 12.46 6.85
CA LYS A 35 4.06 10.99 6.79
C LYS A 35 5.53 10.59 6.67
N CYS A 36 5.94 9.63 7.49
CA CYS A 36 7.26 9.01 7.46
C CYS A 36 7.14 7.52 7.10
N PHE A 37 8.18 6.94 6.51
CA PHE A 37 8.30 5.49 6.40
C PHE A 37 8.98 4.91 7.65
N ALA A 38 8.52 3.74 8.06
CA ALA A 38 9.22 2.85 8.99
C ALA A 38 9.51 1.54 8.26
N GLY A 39 10.66 0.95 8.53
CA GLY A 39 11.06 -0.26 7.83
C GLY A 39 12.53 -0.56 7.98
N LYS A 40 13.03 -1.42 7.10
CA LYS A 40 14.44 -1.81 7.01
C LYS A 40 14.88 -1.78 5.55
N VAL A 41 16.09 -1.30 5.34
CA VAL A 41 16.82 -1.43 4.09
C VAL A 41 17.92 -2.48 4.28
N SER A 42 18.16 -3.29 3.25
CA SER A 42 19.22 -4.29 3.18
C SER A 42 19.96 -4.12 1.87
N GLU A 43 21.10 -4.79 1.71
CA GLU A 43 22.02 -4.61 0.58
C GLU A 43 21.36 -4.68 -0.82
N ASN A 44 20.32 -5.51 -0.99
CA ASN A 44 19.63 -5.68 -2.28
C ASN A 44 18.10 -5.58 -2.16
N SER A 45 17.56 -5.08 -1.04
CA SER A 45 16.11 -5.05 -0.82
C SER A 45 15.70 -4.01 0.21
N PHE A 46 14.46 -3.58 0.14
CA PHE A 46 13.84 -2.78 1.17
C PHE A 46 12.47 -3.32 1.55
N ASP A 47 12.10 -3.01 2.78
CA ASP A 47 10.88 -3.42 3.44
C ASP A 47 10.38 -2.21 4.23
N ILE A 48 9.31 -1.55 3.76
CA ILE A 48 8.85 -0.28 4.32
C ILE A 48 7.32 -0.19 4.37
N LYS A 49 6.82 0.55 5.37
CA LYS A 49 5.41 0.91 5.57
C LYS A 49 5.30 2.35 6.07
N PHE A 50 4.13 2.97 5.99
CA PHE A 50 3.93 4.27 6.63
C PHE A 50 3.85 4.14 8.16
N SER A 51 4.65 4.90 8.91
CA SER A 51 4.85 4.74 10.36
C SER A 51 3.58 4.87 11.22
N TYR A 52 2.60 5.68 10.77
CA TYR A 52 1.43 6.04 11.57
C TYR A 52 0.11 5.44 11.06
N ASP A 53 0.14 4.68 9.98
CA ASP A 53 -1.07 4.09 9.40
C ASP A 53 -0.97 2.57 9.42
N LYS A 54 -1.56 1.94 10.45
CA LYS A 54 -1.61 0.47 10.59
C LYS A 54 -2.43 -0.20 9.49
N MET A 55 -3.27 0.56 8.78
CA MET A 55 -4.04 0.09 7.64
C MET A 55 -3.34 0.37 6.31
N SER A 56 -2.20 1.06 6.32
CA SER A 56 -1.44 1.36 5.10
C SER A 56 -0.89 0.08 4.47
N PRO A 57 -0.76 0.09 3.13
CA PRO A 57 -0.05 -0.95 2.44
C PRO A 57 1.42 -1.02 2.88
N TYR A 58 1.97 -2.20 2.73
CA TYR A 58 3.35 -2.52 3.04
C TYR A 58 4.09 -2.81 1.72
N PHE A 59 5.29 -2.25 1.58
CA PHE A 59 6.04 -2.21 0.33
C PHE A 59 7.33 -3.00 0.48
N LYS A 60 7.50 -4.03 -0.33
CA LYS A 60 8.71 -4.85 -0.37
C LYS A 60 9.35 -4.79 -1.74
N GLY A 61 10.52 -4.14 -1.84
CA GLY A 61 11.31 -4.10 -3.06
C GLY A 61 12.49 -5.07 -2.97
N LYS A 62 12.74 -5.83 -4.04
CA LYS A 62 13.98 -6.61 -4.21
C LYS A 62 14.61 -6.28 -5.55
N PHE A 63 15.87 -5.86 -5.53
CA PHE A 63 16.66 -5.66 -6.74
C PHE A 63 17.00 -7.01 -7.36
N VAL A 64 16.86 -7.09 -8.68
CA VAL A 64 17.29 -8.24 -9.48
C VAL A 64 18.31 -7.71 -10.46
N ALA A 65 19.58 -8.10 -10.27
CA ALA A 65 20.64 -7.81 -11.21
C ALA A 65 20.29 -8.44 -12.56
N LYS A 66 20.35 -7.64 -13.61
CA LYS A 66 20.32 -8.13 -14.99
C LYS A 66 21.61 -7.66 -15.64
N GLU A 67 22.37 -8.61 -16.15
CA GLU A 67 23.72 -8.36 -16.70
C GLU A 67 23.73 -7.36 -17.87
N ASP A 68 22.58 -7.15 -18.54
CA ASP A 68 22.45 -6.33 -19.76
C ASP A 68 21.32 -5.27 -19.71
N LYS A 69 20.77 -4.94 -18.53
CA LYS A 69 19.65 -3.98 -18.41
C LYS A 69 19.82 -3.02 -17.24
N PRO A 70 19.20 -1.81 -17.30
CA PRO A 70 19.09 -0.94 -16.13
C PRO A 70 18.53 -1.73 -14.95
N GLU A 71 19.06 -1.46 -13.76
CA GLU A 71 18.74 -2.24 -12.57
C GLU A 71 17.23 -2.21 -12.30
N THR A 72 16.66 -3.41 -12.13
CA THR A 72 15.21 -3.57 -11.97
C THR A 72 14.86 -4.02 -10.56
N ILE A 73 13.85 -3.39 -9.96
CA ILE A 73 13.27 -3.79 -8.68
C ILE A 73 11.96 -4.55 -8.94
N GLY A 74 11.87 -5.75 -8.39
CA GLY A 74 10.58 -6.39 -8.15
C GLY A 74 9.93 -5.81 -6.90
N LEU A 75 8.98 -4.90 -7.07
CA LEU A 75 8.20 -4.32 -5.97
C LEU A 75 6.92 -5.13 -5.75
N THR A 76 6.74 -5.63 -4.53
CA THR A 76 5.49 -6.22 -4.08
C THR A 76 4.82 -5.30 -3.08
N VAL A 77 3.62 -4.83 -3.42
CA VAL A 77 2.74 -4.03 -2.56
C VAL A 77 1.74 -4.97 -1.91
N TYR A 78 1.85 -5.15 -0.60
CA TYR A 78 0.94 -5.93 0.21
C TYR A 78 -0.14 -4.99 0.78
N HIS A 79 -1.40 -5.39 0.70
CA HIS A 79 -2.43 -4.73 1.51
C HIS A 79 -2.14 -4.95 2.99
N GLY A 80 -2.36 -3.92 3.81
CA GLY A 80 -2.18 -4.02 5.26
C GLY A 80 -3.06 -5.14 5.83
N PHE A 81 -2.45 -6.07 6.58
CA PHE A 81 -3.14 -7.23 7.16
C PHE A 81 -4.38 -6.81 7.97
N PHE A 82 -4.24 -5.77 8.81
CA PHE A 82 -5.34 -5.19 9.57
C PHE A 82 -6.44 -4.57 8.70
N SER A 83 -6.11 -4.06 7.52
CA SER A 83 -7.13 -3.54 6.59
C SER A 83 -8.01 -4.69 6.05
N ILE A 84 -7.43 -5.85 5.76
CA ILE A 84 -8.17 -6.99 5.22
C ILE A 84 -9.04 -7.63 6.30
N PHE A 85 -8.44 -7.98 7.43
CA PHE A 85 -9.18 -8.60 8.54
C PHE A 85 -10.22 -7.65 9.13
N GLY A 86 -9.90 -6.37 9.26
CA GLY A 86 -10.84 -5.34 9.70
C GLY A 86 -12.03 -5.19 8.75
N ASN A 87 -11.79 -5.20 7.42
CA ASN A 87 -12.87 -5.16 6.45
C ASN A 87 -13.77 -6.41 6.53
N ILE A 88 -13.19 -7.61 6.57
CA ILE A 88 -13.95 -8.88 6.66
C ILE A 88 -14.77 -8.94 7.95
N PHE A 89 -14.12 -8.68 9.09
CA PHE A 89 -14.81 -8.69 10.39
C PHE A 89 -15.91 -7.63 10.44
N GLY A 90 -15.62 -6.43 9.93
CA GLY A 90 -16.62 -5.37 9.78
C GLY A 90 -17.79 -5.77 8.88
N THR A 91 -17.55 -6.50 7.78
CA THR A 91 -18.62 -7.01 6.92
C THR A 91 -19.54 -7.94 7.72
N ILE A 92 -18.95 -8.91 8.43
CA ILE A 92 -19.71 -9.93 9.16
C ILE A 92 -20.58 -9.26 10.24
N VAL A 93 -20.00 -8.36 11.04
CA VAL A 93 -20.72 -7.65 12.10
C VAL A 93 -21.87 -6.81 11.53
N MET A 94 -21.62 -6.07 10.44
CA MET A 94 -22.65 -5.23 9.82
C MET A 94 -23.76 -6.07 9.18
N LEU A 95 -23.44 -7.22 8.58
CA LEU A 95 -24.44 -8.15 8.06
C LEU A 95 -25.32 -8.73 9.16
N ILE A 96 -24.73 -9.17 10.28
CA ILE A 96 -25.50 -9.64 11.44
C ILE A 96 -26.46 -8.55 11.93
N PHE A 97 -25.96 -7.32 12.07
CA PHE A 97 -26.78 -6.19 12.52
C PHE A 97 -27.91 -5.86 11.53
N ALA A 98 -27.62 -5.86 10.22
CA ALA A 98 -28.62 -5.64 9.19
C ALA A 98 -29.70 -6.74 9.20
N ILE A 99 -29.34 -8.00 9.39
CA ILE A 99 -30.28 -9.13 9.48
C ILE A 99 -31.20 -8.96 10.70
N VAL A 100 -30.66 -8.62 11.86
CA VAL A 100 -31.46 -8.40 13.08
C VAL A 100 -32.44 -7.25 12.90
N LEU A 101 -31.99 -6.12 12.34
CA LEU A 101 -32.87 -4.98 12.06
C LEU A 101 -33.94 -5.31 11.00
N PHE A 102 -33.57 -6.08 9.98
CA PHE A 102 -34.52 -6.56 8.98
C PHE A 102 -35.62 -7.43 9.59
N GLN A 103 -35.25 -8.35 10.48
CA GLN A 103 -36.20 -9.20 11.21
C GLN A 103 -37.14 -8.41 12.13
N GLN A 104 -36.71 -7.24 12.61
CA GLN A 104 -37.54 -6.32 13.40
C GLN A 104 -38.36 -5.35 12.53
N GLU A 105 -38.43 -5.57 11.21
CA GLU A 105 -39.08 -4.69 10.22
C GLU A 105 -38.58 -3.24 10.26
N ASN A 106 -37.35 -3.05 10.76
CA ASN A 106 -36.79 -1.74 10.99
C ASN A 106 -35.96 -1.28 9.78
N TYR A 107 -36.50 -0.34 8.99
CA TYR A 107 -35.86 0.19 7.78
C TYR A 107 -34.46 0.79 7.97
N PHE A 108 -33.99 1.00 9.21
CA PHE A 108 -32.60 1.35 9.48
C PHE A 108 -31.56 0.35 8.93
N TRP A 109 -31.97 -0.90 8.63
CA TRP A 109 -31.08 -1.86 7.96
C TRP A 109 -30.56 -1.36 6.59
N ILE A 110 -31.37 -0.59 5.85
CA ILE A 110 -30.98 -0.01 4.55
C ILE A 110 -29.89 1.05 4.75
N ALA A 111 -30.08 1.95 5.72
CA ALA A 111 -29.11 2.98 6.06
C ALA A 111 -27.78 2.38 6.54
N ALA A 112 -27.84 1.32 7.36
CA ALA A 112 -26.67 0.60 7.82
C ALA A 112 -25.84 0.01 6.67
N ILE A 113 -26.50 -0.57 5.65
CA ILE A 113 -25.83 -1.09 4.45
C ILE A 113 -25.16 0.03 3.66
N ILE A 114 -25.85 1.16 3.43
CA ILE A 114 -25.29 2.30 2.68
C ILE A 114 -24.05 2.86 3.39
N ILE A 115 -24.13 3.09 4.70
CA ILE A 115 -23.01 3.58 5.51
C ILE A 115 -21.83 2.59 5.42
N TYR A 116 -22.11 1.29 5.49
CA TYR A 116 -21.07 0.28 5.37
C TYR A 116 -20.36 0.32 4.00
N ILE A 117 -21.12 0.45 2.91
CA ILE A 117 -20.56 0.59 1.56
C ILE A 117 -19.63 1.81 1.48
N LEU A 118 -20.04 2.95 2.04
CA LEU A 118 -19.23 4.16 2.08
C LEU A 118 -17.92 3.97 2.87
N ILE A 119 -17.97 3.27 4.00
CA ILE A 119 -16.78 2.94 4.80
C ILE A 119 -15.81 2.07 3.98
N VAL A 120 -16.31 1.05 3.28
CA VAL A 120 -15.48 0.16 2.45
C VAL A 120 -14.86 0.94 1.27
N LEU A 121 -15.62 1.81 0.62
CA LEU A 121 -15.13 2.64 -0.47
C LEU A 121 -14.04 3.61 0.01
N SER A 122 -14.27 4.30 1.12
CA SER A 122 -13.29 5.21 1.75
C SER A 122 -11.98 4.47 2.10
N SER A 123 -12.10 3.27 2.67
CA SER A 123 -10.96 2.40 2.98
C SER A 123 -10.14 2.06 1.72
N ARG A 124 -10.81 1.72 0.61
CA ARG A 124 -10.15 1.45 -0.68
C ARG A 124 -9.44 2.69 -1.24
N VAL A 125 -10.10 3.85 -1.23
CA VAL A 125 -9.50 5.12 -1.69
C VAL A 125 -8.24 5.43 -0.91
N ARG A 126 -8.28 5.28 0.42
CA ARG A 126 -7.10 5.51 1.27
C ARG A 126 -5.92 4.60 0.91
N VAL A 127 -6.17 3.30 0.68
CA VAL A 127 -5.11 2.35 0.30
C VAL A 127 -4.53 2.68 -1.08
N ASN A 128 -5.38 3.04 -2.04
CA ASN A 128 -4.92 3.47 -3.36
C ASN A 128 -4.08 4.74 -3.28
N ASN A 129 -4.53 5.76 -2.55
CA ASN A 129 -3.76 6.98 -2.34
C ASN A 129 -2.41 6.71 -1.67
N ALA A 130 -2.36 5.82 -0.66
CA ALA A 130 -1.08 5.46 -0.03
C ALA A 130 -0.11 4.78 -1.01
N LYS A 131 -0.61 3.94 -1.90
CA LYS A 131 0.17 3.31 -2.97
C LYS A 131 0.65 4.34 -4.00
N ASP A 132 -0.23 5.25 -4.44
CA ASP A 132 0.10 6.27 -5.44
C ASP A 132 1.13 7.26 -4.88
N ASN A 133 0.99 7.65 -3.61
CA ASN A 133 1.97 8.44 -2.87
C ASN A 133 3.34 7.75 -2.81
N PHE A 134 3.38 6.44 -2.63
CA PHE A 134 4.63 5.69 -2.65
C PHE A 134 5.27 5.67 -4.04
N PHE A 135 4.48 5.55 -5.11
CA PHE A 135 4.98 5.65 -6.48
C PHE A 135 5.50 7.05 -6.81
N GLU A 136 4.83 8.09 -6.34
CA GLU A 136 5.31 9.46 -6.48
C GLU A 136 6.66 9.65 -5.76
N TYR A 137 6.80 9.08 -4.55
CA TYR A 137 8.07 9.08 -3.84
C TYR A 137 9.20 8.43 -4.67
N LEU A 138 8.97 7.24 -5.22
CA LEU A 138 9.96 6.55 -6.05
C LEU A 138 10.33 7.35 -7.30
N LYS A 139 9.35 8.02 -7.94
CA LYS A 139 9.60 8.93 -9.07
C LYS A 139 10.41 10.17 -8.69
N LYS A 140 10.33 10.62 -7.44
CA LYS A 140 11.14 11.76 -6.96
C LYS A 140 12.58 11.34 -6.65
N LEU A 141 12.80 10.09 -6.24
CA LEU A 141 14.16 9.53 -6.15
C LEU A 141 14.84 9.45 -7.51
N ASP A 142 14.06 9.06 -8.53
CA ASP A 142 14.50 8.96 -9.91
C ASP A 142 13.38 9.35 -10.87
N THR A 143 13.50 10.54 -11.45
CA THR A 143 12.53 11.11 -12.38
C THR A 143 12.38 10.30 -13.66
N TYR A 144 13.41 9.54 -14.06
CA TYR A 144 13.39 8.71 -15.26
C TYR A 144 12.97 7.26 -14.98
N SER A 145 12.59 6.95 -13.74
CA SER A 145 12.13 5.62 -13.37
C SER A 145 10.85 5.22 -14.11
N LYS A 146 10.77 3.95 -14.50
CA LYS A 146 9.58 3.36 -15.14
C LYS A 146 8.93 2.36 -14.20
N ILE A 147 7.65 2.58 -13.88
CA ILE A 147 6.85 1.68 -13.04
C ILE A 147 5.94 0.86 -13.95
N ILE A 148 6.20 -0.43 -14.05
CA ILE A 148 5.50 -1.37 -14.91
C ILE A 148 4.66 -2.31 -14.02
N PRO A 149 3.35 -2.43 -14.22
CA PRO A 149 2.55 -3.42 -13.51
C PRO A 149 3.01 -4.82 -13.91
N GLY A 150 3.33 -5.65 -12.91
CA GLY A 150 3.73 -7.04 -13.13
C GLY A 150 2.52 -7.89 -13.54
N LYS A 151 2.73 -8.87 -14.43
CA LYS A 151 1.70 -9.88 -14.73
C LYS A 151 1.37 -10.67 -13.45
N LYS A 152 0.07 -10.86 -13.20
CA LYS A 152 -0.48 -11.53 -12.01
C LYS A 152 -0.07 -13.00 -11.93
#